data_AF-A0A1M3IA89-F1
#
_entry.id   AF-A0A1M3IA89-F1
#
_cell.length_a   1.000
_cell.length_b   1.000
_cell.length_c   1.000
_cell.angle_alpha   90.00
_cell.angle_beta   90.00
_cell.angle_gamma   90.00
#
_symmetry.space_group_name_H-M   'P 1'
#
loop_
_entity.id
_entity.type
_entity.pdbx_description
1 polymer ?
#
loop_
_entity_poly.entity_id
_entity_poly.type
_entity_poly.pdbx_seq_one_letter_code
_entity_poly.pdbx_strand_id
1 'polypeptide(L)'
;MGGQAITLEVATGGRHAAPVLSLLFDAASRPDARAVRPLAESGDFMITFDGSAGLGGARQGDWMELSAKGLTFDLHGLAPGDPGMLLLHPRRFGLLPSLTRCEAVTLAPSPHLMGGEGTLPVLRAQLLLGVLLCDLPGLAAVCWLPARSLTGTALFREATLGWLAGRPVPDFLREEVPA
;
A
#
# COMPACT_ATOMS: atom_id res chain seq x y z
N MET A 1 -16.65 -11.08 -30.46
CA MET A 1 -17.23 -10.90 -29.11
C MET A 1 -16.39 -9.84 -28.41
N GLY A 2 -16.98 -8.68 -28.16
CA GLY A 2 -16.26 -7.45 -27.84
C GLY A 2 -15.61 -7.46 -26.47
N GLY A 3 -14.30 -7.23 -26.44
CA GLY A 3 -13.59 -6.90 -25.21
C GLY A 3 -14.01 -5.49 -24.78
N GLN A 4 -14.71 -5.38 -23.66
CA GLN A 4 -14.92 -4.09 -23.02
C GLN A 4 -13.58 -3.60 -22.49
N ALA A 5 -13.05 -2.54 -23.10
CA ALA A 5 -12.02 -1.72 -22.50
C ALA A 5 -12.61 -1.07 -21.24
N ILE A 6 -12.04 -1.41 -20.08
CA ILE A 6 -12.43 -0.79 -18.81
C ILE A 6 -11.55 0.44 -18.62
N THR A 7 -12.18 1.60 -18.74
CA THR A 7 -11.60 2.93 -18.49
C THR A 7 -11.27 3.10 -17.01
N LEU A 8 -10.07 3.58 -16.71
CA LEU A 8 -9.59 3.88 -15.37
C LEU A 8 -9.96 5.32 -15.01
N GLU A 9 -10.87 5.52 -14.06
CA GLU A 9 -11.01 6.81 -13.37
C GLU A 9 -10.50 6.65 -11.94
N VAL A 10 -9.32 7.22 -11.70
CA VAL A 10 -8.84 7.45 -10.33
C VAL A 10 -9.60 8.68 -9.83
N ALA A 11 -10.47 8.52 -8.84
CA ALA A 11 -11.03 9.65 -8.12
C ALA A 11 -9.93 10.29 -7.25
N THR A 12 -8.99 11.02 -7.87
CA THR A 12 -7.95 11.77 -7.17
C THR A 12 -8.55 13.05 -6.59
N GLY A 13 -8.96 13.00 -5.33
CA GLY A 13 -9.09 14.18 -4.46
C GLY A 13 -7.72 14.70 -3.99
N GLY A 14 -6.76 14.90 -4.91
CA GLY A 14 -5.42 15.39 -4.59
C GLY A 14 -4.37 14.88 -5.59
N ARG A 15 -3.35 15.69 -5.89
CA ARG A 15 -2.21 15.31 -6.73
C ARG A 15 -1.36 14.25 -6.01
N HIS A 16 -1.69 12.97 -6.18
CA HIS A 16 -0.89 11.86 -5.64
C HIS A 16 0.19 11.48 -6.66
N ALA A 17 1.41 11.21 -6.18
CA ALA A 17 2.41 10.52 -6.97
C ALA A 17 1.88 9.11 -7.34
N ALA A 18 2.13 8.67 -8.57
CA ALA A 18 1.55 7.46 -9.16
C ALA A 18 1.87 6.19 -8.35
N PRO A 19 1.03 5.14 -8.42
CA PRO A 19 0.68 4.22 -7.33
C PRO A 19 1.81 3.32 -6.81
N VAL A 20 1.75 3.00 -5.52
CA VAL A 20 2.97 2.67 -4.78
C VAL A 20 2.86 1.39 -3.97
N LEU A 21 1.84 1.11 -3.17
CA LEU A 21 1.61 -0.23 -2.59
C LEU A 21 0.20 -0.24 -2.01
N SER A 22 -0.57 -1.30 -2.26
CA SER A 22 -1.94 -1.42 -1.72
C SER A 22 -2.08 -2.64 -0.83
N LEU A 23 -2.62 -2.42 0.37
CA LEU A 23 -2.96 -3.42 1.35
C LEU A 23 -4.45 -3.73 1.21
N LEU A 24 -4.81 -4.99 0.94
CA LEU A 24 -6.18 -5.39 0.65
C LEU A 24 -6.82 -6.09 1.82
N PHE A 25 -8.01 -5.62 2.18
CA PHE A 25 -8.84 -6.14 3.26
C PHE A 25 -10.17 -6.61 2.67
N ASP A 26 -10.82 -7.56 3.35
CA ASP A 26 -12.23 -7.83 3.08
C ASP A 26 -13.08 -6.58 3.32
N ALA A 27 -14.20 -6.46 2.62
CA ALA A 27 -15.12 -5.33 2.76
C ALA A 27 -15.49 -5.07 4.23
N ALA A 28 -15.54 -3.78 4.61
CA ALA A 28 -15.77 -3.31 5.98
C ALA A 28 -14.76 -3.79 7.04
N SER A 29 -13.62 -4.36 6.63
CA SER A 29 -12.57 -4.85 7.54
C SER A 29 -11.28 -4.03 7.48
N ARG A 30 -11.30 -2.87 6.81
CA ARG A 30 -10.14 -1.96 6.79
C ARG A 30 -9.79 -1.49 8.20
N PRO A 31 -8.49 -1.38 8.49
CA PRO A 31 -8.02 -0.82 9.74
C PRO A 31 -8.35 0.67 9.82
N ASP A 32 -8.55 1.15 11.05
CA ASP A 32 -8.53 2.56 11.37
C ASP A 32 -7.13 3.00 11.85
N ALA A 33 -7.00 4.29 12.17
CA ALA A 33 -5.82 4.85 12.80
C ALA A 33 -5.36 4.09 14.07
N ARG A 34 -6.29 3.56 14.86
CA ARG A 34 -5.97 2.90 16.14
C ARG A 34 -5.27 1.57 15.94
N ALA A 35 -5.55 0.87 14.83
CA ALA A 35 -4.86 -0.37 14.47
C ALA A 35 -3.41 -0.15 14.00
N VAL A 36 -3.08 1.04 13.46
CA VAL A 36 -1.72 1.34 12.98
C VAL A 36 -0.77 1.72 14.12
N ARG A 37 -1.27 2.41 15.16
CA ARG A 37 -0.44 2.94 16.26
C ARG A 37 0.41 1.87 16.98
N PRO A 38 -0.12 0.69 17.37
CA PRO A 38 0.69 -0.33 18.03
C PRO A 38 1.83 -0.87 17.16
N LEU A 39 1.64 -0.88 15.83
CA LEU A 39 2.69 -1.30 14.91
C LEU A 39 3.84 -0.28 14.86
N ALA A 40 3.53 1.03 14.94
CA ALA A 40 4.54 2.08 14.99
C ALA A 40 5.31 2.08 16.33
N GLU A 41 4.66 1.71 17.44
CA GLU A 41 5.30 1.60 18.76
C GLU A 41 6.29 0.43 18.86
N SER A 42 6.04 -0.64 18.10
CA SER A 42 6.82 -1.90 18.16
C SER A 42 7.72 -2.15 16.94
N GLY A 43 7.55 -1.38 15.87
CA GLY A 43 8.23 -1.58 14.60
C GLY A 43 9.23 -0.48 14.25
N ASP A 44 9.96 -0.70 13.15
CA ASP A 44 10.99 0.23 12.63
C ASP A 44 10.39 1.33 11.74
N PHE A 45 9.31 1.99 12.20
CA PHE A 45 8.71 3.16 11.54
C PHE A 45 8.00 4.07 12.53
N MET A 46 7.80 5.34 12.16
CA MET A 46 7.13 6.33 13.01
C MET A 46 5.89 6.90 12.31
N ILE A 47 4.89 7.30 13.09
CA ILE A 47 3.79 8.15 12.62
C ILE A 47 4.22 9.62 12.80
N THR A 48 4.36 10.37 11.73
CA THR A 48 4.76 11.80 11.74
C THR A 48 3.55 12.73 11.67
N PHE A 49 2.43 12.24 11.15
CA PHE A 49 1.14 12.94 11.16
C PHE A 49 -0.01 11.94 11.28
N ASP A 50 -0.99 12.26 12.13
CA ASP A 50 -2.22 11.46 12.29
C ASP A 50 -3.45 12.33 11.97
N GLY A 51 -4.01 12.13 10.77
CA GLY A 51 -5.19 12.87 10.32
C GLY A 51 -6.45 12.60 11.14
N SER A 52 -6.48 11.50 11.92
CA SER A 52 -7.61 11.14 12.80
C SER A 52 -7.65 11.94 14.11
N ALA A 53 -6.53 12.58 14.48
CA ALA A 53 -6.41 13.31 15.76
C ALA A 53 -6.84 14.80 15.68
N GLY A 54 -7.18 15.32 14.49
CA GLY A 54 -7.48 16.73 14.27
C GLY A 54 -8.91 17.16 14.66
N LEU A 55 -9.02 18.23 15.45
CA LEU A 55 -10.28 18.93 15.74
C LEU A 55 -10.59 19.96 14.63
N GLY A 56 -11.38 19.58 13.63
CA GLY A 56 -12.10 20.50 12.75
C GLY A 56 -11.36 21.05 11.52
N GLY A 57 -11.71 20.53 10.34
CA GLY A 57 -11.39 21.13 9.03
C GLY A 57 -11.35 20.13 7.88
N ALA A 58 -12.34 20.20 6.98
CA ALA A 58 -12.56 19.64 5.61
C ALA A 58 -11.80 18.41 5.03
N ARG A 59 -10.80 17.80 5.68
CA ARG A 59 -10.15 16.53 5.30
C ARG A 59 -10.13 15.59 6.51
N GLN A 60 -11.32 15.24 7.00
CA GLN A 60 -11.46 14.39 8.18
C GLN A 60 -10.85 12.99 7.95
N GLY A 61 -9.73 12.72 8.63
CA GLY A 61 -9.64 11.55 9.51
C GLY A 61 -9.16 10.21 8.96
N ASP A 62 -8.79 10.08 7.69
CA ASP A 62 -8.64 8.78 7.02
C ASP A 62 -7.25 8.47 6.46
N TRP A 63 -6.25 9.24 6.86
CA TRP A 63 -4.88 9.04 6.44
C TRP A 63 -3.87 9.37 7.53
N MET A 64 -2.67 8.83 7.38
CA MET A 64 -1.52 9.03 8.26
C MET A 64 -0.26 9.27 7.43
N GLU A 65 0.64 10.11 7.91
CA GLU A 65 2.01 10.16 7.39
C GLU A 65 2.87 9.23 8.24
N LEU A 66 3.54 8.30 7.57
CA LEU A 66 4.46 7.34 8.14
C LEU A 66 5.88 7.68 7.70
N SER A 67 6.88 7.43 8.53
CA SER A 67 8.28 7.57 8.16
C SER A 67 9.07 6.31 8.44
N ALA A 68 9.90 5.91 7.47
CA ALA A 68 10.83 4.81 7.60
C ALA A 68 12.13 5.16 6.85
N LYS A 69 13.27 4.84 7.44
CA LYS A 69 14.61 5.11 6.87
C LYS A 69 14.81 6.59 6.45
N GLY A 70 14.19 7.53 7.18
CA GLY A 70 14.28 8.97 6.91
C GLY A 70 13.45 9.47 5.73
N LEU A 71 12.59 8.63 5.16
CA LEU A 71 11.65 8.96 4.08
C LEU A 71 10.23 8.87 4.61
N THR A 72 9.33 9.72 4.12
CA THR A 72 7.92 9.70 4.52
C THR A 72 6.99 9.24 3.41
N PHE A 73 5.88 8.64 3.84
CA PHE A 73 4.90 8.00 3.02
C PHE A 73 3.52 8.26 3.60
N ASP A 74 2.56 8.56 2.73
CA ASP A 74 1.18 8.78 3.10
C ASP A 74 0.43 7.44 3.00
N LEU A 75 -0.19 7.04 4.12
CA LEU A 75 -1.09 5.90 4.21
C LEU A 75 -2.54 6.40 4.14
N HIS A 76 -3.24 6.11 3.05
CA HIS A 76 -4.60 6.58 2.78
C HIS A 76 -5.64 5.46 2.79
N GLY A 77 -6.90 5.87 2.95
CA GLY A 77 -8.03 4.95 2.92
C GLY A 77 -8.14 4.14 4.21
N LEU A 78 -7.74 4.69 5.35
CA LEU A 78 -8.06 4.14 6.67
C LEU A 78 -9.56 4.32 6.95
N ALA A 79 -10.17 3.42 7.73
CA ALA A 79 -11.52 3.62 8.21
C ALA A 79 -11.57 4.84 9.18
N PRO A 80 -12.64 5.66 9.17
CA PRO A 80 -13.89 5.51 8.42
C PRO A 80 -13.91 6.17 7.03
N GLY A 81 -12.77 6.64 6.51
CA GLY A 81 -12.75 7.32 5.21
C GLY A 81 -13.02 6.42 4.02
N ASP A 82 -12.97 7.02 2.84
CA ASP A 82 -13.32 6.33 1.61
C ASP A 82 -12.34 5.18 1.36
N PRO A 83 -12.83 3.97 1.08
CA PRO A 83 -11.95 2.86 0.74
C PRO A 83 -11.19 3.20 -0.53
N GLY A 84 -9.89 2.95 -0.53
CA GLY A 84 -9.15 2.91 -1.77
C GLY A 84 -9.79 1.87 -2.68
N MET A 85 -10.07 2.23 -3.93
CA MET A 85 -10.53 1.27 -4.93
C MET A 85 -9.33 0.60 -5.57
N LEU A 86 -9.28 -0.74 -5.49
CA LEU A 86 -8.39 -1.52 -6.32
C LEU A 86 -9.15 -2.00 -7.56
N LEU A 87 -8.83 -1.40 -8.70
CA LEU A 87 -9.13 -1.98 -9.99
C LEU A 87 -7.88 -2.73 -10.44
N LEU A 88 -8.02 -3.97 -10.95
CA LEU A 88 -7.21 -4.62 -12.01
C LEU A 88 -7.31 -6.15 -11.95
N HIS A 89 -6.89 -6.82 -13.03
CA HIS A 89 -6.60 -8.26 -13.13
C HIS A 89 -5.10 -8.49 -12.85
N PRO A 90 -4.66 -8.55 -11.58
CA PRO A 90 -3.24 -8.65 -11.28
C PRO A 90 -2.71 -10.07 -11.54
N ARG A 91 -1.41 -10.16 -11.80
CA ARG A 91 -0.69 -11.43 -11.69
C ARG A 91 -0.70 -11.88 -10.23
N ARG A 92 -0.97 -13.16 -9.98
CA ARG A 92 -1.20 -13.71 -8.65
C ARG A 92 0.00 -14.53 -8.19
N PHE A 93 0.47 -14.26 -6.97
CA PHE A 93 1.63 -14.94 -6.37
C PHE A 93 1.29 -15.44 -4.97
N GLY A 94 1.66 -16.70 -4.70
CA GLY A 94 1.44 -17.35 -3.41
C GLY A 94 -0.02 -17.76 -3.16
N LEU A 95 -0.32 -18.09 -1.90
CA LEU A 95 -1.67 -18.43 -1.46
C LEU A 95 -2.47 -17.15 -1.21
N LEU A 96 -3.58 -17.01 -1.92
CA LEU A 96 -4.48 -15.87 -1.81
C LEU A 96 -5.85 -16.35 -1.32
N PRO A 97 -6.50 -15.63 -0.38
CA PRO A 97 -7.89 -15.89 -0.05
C PRO A 97 -8.82 -15.51 -1.21
N SER A 98 -10.09 -15.89 -1.09
CA SER A 98 -11.12 -15.52 -2.07
C SER A 98 -11.47 -14.04 -1.95
N LEU A 99 -10.83 -13.22 -2.78
CA LEU A 99 -11.02 -11.77 -2.82
C LEU A 99 -12.23 -11.39 -3.71
N THR A 100 -13.45 -11.47 -3.17
CA THR A 100 -14.69 -11.17 -3.91
C THR A 100 -15.14 -9.71 -3.80
N ARG A 101 -14.95 -9.09 -2.63
CA ARG A 101 -15.13 -7.65 -2.38
C ARG A 101 -14.00 -7.18 -1.49
N CYS A 102 -13.12 -6.36 -2.04
CA CYS A 102 -11.95 -5.86 -1.32
C CYS A 102 -12.01 -4.35 -1.18
N GLU A 103 -11.49 -3.88 -0.07
CA GLU A 103 -11.19 -2.47 0.17
C GLU A 103 -9.67 -2.32 0.33
N ALA A 104 -9.11 -1.22 -0.19
CA ALA A 104 -7.68 -0.98 -0.12
C ALA A 104 -7.34 0.14 0.87
N VAL A 105 -6.23 -0.07 1.58
CA VAL A 105 -5.43 1.00 2.20
C VAL A 105 -4.19 1.16 1.32
N THR A 106 -3.90 2.38 0.87
CA THR A 106 -2.79 2.63 -0.06
C THR A 106 -1.66 3.36 0.65
N LEU A 107 -0.43 2.95 0.35
CA LEU A 107 0.78 3.59 0.82
C LEU A 107 1.47 4.26 -0.38
N ALA A 108 1.83 5.53 -0.26
CA ALA A 108 2.48 6.30 -1.33
C ALA A 108 3.59 7.21 -0.79
N PRO A 109 4.68 7.51 -1.53
CA PRO A 109 5.66 8.51 -1.16
C PRO A 109 4.95 9.85 -1.06
N SER A 110 5.23 10.58 0.01
CA SER A 110 4.62 11.89 0.23
C SER A 110 5.03 12.86 -0.90
N PRO A 111 4.26 13.94 -1.16
CA PRO A 111 4.47 14.82 -2.31
C PRO A 111 5.88 15.40 -2.50
N HIS A 112 6.67 15.52 -1.42
CA HIS A 112 8.04 16.02 -1.53
C HIS A 112 9.04 14.99 -2.10
N LEU A 113 8.64 13.71 -2.20
CA LEU A 113 9.41 12.66 -2.87
C LEU A 113 9.09 12.54 -4.36
N MET A 114 8.18 13.39 -4.88
CA MET A 114 7.82 13.40 -6.30
C MET A 114 9.04 13.56 -7.22
N GLY A 115 9.09 12.77 -8.29
CA GLY A 115 10.22 12.71 -9.22
C GLY A 115 11.39 11.85 -8.74
N GLY A 116 11.35 11.35 -7.49
CA GLY A 116 12.29 10.38 -6.93
C GLY A 116 11.64 9.06 -6.53
N GLU A 117 10.37 8.84 -6.86
CA GLU A 117 9.57 7.73 -6.31
C GLU A 117 10.13 6.36 -6.72
N GLY A 118 10.69 6.26 -7.93
CA GLY A 118 11.29 5.03 -8.46
C GLY A 118 12.72 4.77 -8.00
N THR A 119 13.29 5.62 -7.14
CA THR A 119 14.68 5.41 -6.68
C THR A 119 14.74 4.22 -5.71
N LEU A 120 15.84 3.46 -5.77
CA LEU A 120 16.01 2.27 -4.94
C LEU A 120 15.88 2.53 -3.42
N PRO A 121 16.35 3.67 -2.86
CA PRO A 121 16.11 3.98 -1.44
C PRO A 121 14.62 4.13 -1.11
N VAL A 122 13.84 4.81 -1.98
CA VAL A 122 12.40 5.01 -1.79
C VAL A 122 11.66 3.68 -1.86
N LEU A 123 11.93 2.87 -2.89
CA LEU A 123 11.34 1.54 -3.05
C LEU A 123 11.62 0.64 -1.85
N ARG A 124 12.86 0.64 -1.33
CA ARG A 124 13.23 -0.17 -0.16
C ARG A 124 12.52 0.27 1.11
N ALA A 125 12.46 1.56 1.39
CA ALA A 125 11.79 2.08 2.58
C ALA A 125 10.28 1.82 2.54
N GLN A 126 9.68 1.97 1.37
CA GLN A 126 8.27 1.73 1.16
C GLN A 126 7.89 0.24 1.28
N LEU A 127 8.68 -0.64 0.69
CA LEU A 127 8.45 -2.08 0.78
C LEU A 127 8.72 -2.61 2.20
N LEU A 128 9.66 -2.01 2.93
CA LEU A 128 9.84 -2.26 4.37
C LEU A 128 8.57 -1.86 5.15
N LEU A 129 8.00 -0.67 4.90
CA LEU A 129 6.73 -0.27 5.50
C LEU A 129 5.61 -1.26 5.15
N GLY A 130 5.52 -1.69 3.90
CA GLY A 130 4.58 -2.73 3.47
C GLY A 130 4.70 -4.02 4.29
N VAL A 131 5.93 -4.46 4.60
CA VAL A 131 6.19 -5.64 5.42
C VAL A 131 5.73 -5.43 6.87
N LEU A 132 6.04 -4.27 7.45
CA LEU A 132 5.66 -3.94 8.83
C LEU A 132 4.13 -3.84 8.96
N LEU A 133 3.46 -3.27 7.97
CA LEU A 133 2.00 -3.17 7.90
C LEU A 133 1.33 -4.52 7.59
N CYS A 134 2.07 -5.58 7.25
CA CYS A 134 1.48 -6.91 7.09
C CYS A 134 0.94 -7.51 8.39
N ASP A 135 1.27 -6.92 9.55
CA ASP A 135 0.73 -7.31 10.86
C ASP A 135 -0.61 -6.62 11.19
N LEU A 136 -1.16 -5.81 10.28
CA LEU A 136 -2.49 -5.24 10.43
C LEU A 136 -3.56 -6.35 10.44
N PRO A 137 -4.52 -6.30 11.37
CA PRO A 137 -5.59 -7.28 11.44
C PRO A 137 -6.46 -7.23 10.18
N GLY A 138 -6.81 -8.42 9.65
CA GLY A 138 -7.69 -8.55 8.49
C GLY A 138 -7.00 -8.33 7.13
N LEU A 139 -5.68 -8.12 7.09
CA LEU A 139 -4.96 -8.01 5.83
C LEU A 139 -5.01 -9.35 5.07
N ALA A 140 -5.57 -9.31 3.86
CA ALA A 140 -5.77 -10.48 3.02
C ALA A 140 -4.66 -10.64 1.98
N ALA A 141 -4.20 -9.55 1.38
CA ALA A 141 -3.18 -9.58 0.33
C ALA A 141 -2.51 -8.21 0.15
N VAL A 142 -1.38 -8.21 -0.56
CA VAL A 142 -0.63 -7.00 -0.92
C VAL A 142 -0.55 -6.88 -2.43
N CYS A 143 -0.94 -5.73 -2.97
CA CYS A 143 -0.84 -5.41 -4.38
C CYS A 143 0.29 -4.40 -4.63
N TRP A 144 1.24 -4.78 -5.50
CA TRP A 144 2.27 -3.89 -6.01
C TRP A 144 1.81 -3.40 -7.38
N LEU A 145 1.30 -2.17 -7.41
CA LEU A 145 0.65 -1.59 -8.58
C LEU A 145 1.59 -1.41 -9.79
N PRO A 146 2.87 -1.00 -9.64
CA PRO A 146 3.79 -0.89 -10.79
C PRO A 146 3.93 -2.18 -11.59
N ALA A 147 4.03 -3.34 -10.92
CA ALA A 147 4.09 -4.64 -11.60
C ALA A 147 2.73 -5.32 -11.79
N ARG A 148 1.64 -4.63 -11.44
CA ARG A 148 0.26 -5.15 -11.43
C ARG A 148 0.19 -6.55 -10.80
N SER A 149 0.82 -6.72 -9.66
CA SER A 149 0.92 -8.01 -8.98
C SER A 149 0.12 -8.01 -7.68
N LEU A 150 -0.35 -9.19 -7.31
CA LEU A 150 -1.09 -9.46 -6.09
C LEU A 150 -0.44 -10.65 -5.39
N THR A 151 -0.06 -10.45 -4.14
CA THR A 151 0.77 -11.40 -3.39
C THR A 151 0.14 -11.68 -2.03
N GLY A 152 0.10 -12.95 -1.64
CA GLY A 152 -0.28 -13.34 -0.27
C GLY A 152 0.70 -12.77 0.75
N THR A 153 0.20 -12.38 1.93
CA THR A 153 0.98 -11.65 2.95
C THR A 153 2.25 -12.39 3.39
N ALA A 154 2.18 -13.72 3.57
CA ALA A 154 3.33 -14.53 3.96
C ALA A 154 4.45 -14.53 2.91
N LEU A 155 4.09 -14.70 1.63
CA LEU A 155 5.06 -14.66 0.53
C LEU A 155 5.63 -13.25 0.35
N PHE A 156 4.78 -12.23 0.44
CA PHE A 156 5.23 -10.84 0.36
C PHE A 156 6.26 -10.51 1.45
N ARG A 157 6.00 -10.90 2.70
CA ARG A 157 6.91 -10.69 3.84
C ARG A 157 8.25 -11.39 3.63
N GLU A 158 8.24 -12.69 3.37
CA GLU A 158 9.47 -13.49 3.24
C GLU A 158 10.35 -12.99 2.09
N ALA A 159 9.77 -12.85 0.90
CA ALA A 159 10.53 -12.50 -0.29
C ALA A 159 11.03 -11.05 -0.25
N THR A 160 10.22 -10.13 0.29
CA THR A 160 10.62 -8.72 0.43
C THR A 160 11.74 -8.56 1.45
N LEU A 161 11.64 -9.19 2.62
CA LEU A 161 12.73 -9.18 3.61
C LEU A 161 14.00 -9.82 3.07
N GLY A 162 13.86 -10.92 2.32
CA GLY A 162 14.98 -11.55 1.62
C GLY A 162 15.69 -10.57 0.68
N TRP A 163 14.93 -9.84 -0.14
CA TRP A 163 15.48 -8.83 -1.06
C TRP A 163 16.12 -7.65 -0.34
N LEU A 164 15.51 -7.16 0.73
CA LEU A 164 16.09 -6.11 1.57
C LEU A 164 17.42 -6.57 2.21
N ALA A 165 17.57 -7.87 2.47
CA ALA A 165 18.81 -8.50 2.94
C ALA A 165 19.80 -8.86 1.81
N GLY A 166 19.52 -8.52 0.55
CA GLY A 166 20.42 -8.71 -0.58
C GLY A 166 20.14 -9.93 -1.46
N ARG A 167 19.05 -10.67 -1.24
CA ARG A 167 18.58 -11.69 -2.22
C ARG A 167 18.10 -11.02 -3.52
N PRO A 168 17.97 -11.77 -4.63
CA PRO A 168 17.42 -11.23 -5.88
C PRO A 168 16.04 -10.59 -5.72
N VAL A 169 15.72 -9.63 -6.60
CA VAL A 169 14.40 -8.98 -6.66
C VAL A 169 13.30 -10.03 -6.91
N PRO A 170 12.24 -10.10 -6.09
CA PRO A 170 11.11 -11.01 -6.28
C PRO A 170 10.34 -10.73 -7.57
N ASP A 171 9.77 -11.77 -8.17
CA ASP A 171 9.05 -11.65 -9.45
C ASP A 171 7.82 -10.75 -9.37
N PHE A 172 7.14 -10.71 -8.22
CA PHE A 172 5.98 -9.82 -8.05
C PHE A 172 6.36 -8.32 -8.02
N LEU A 173 7.64 -7.95 -7.88
CA LEU A 173 8.09 -6.56 -8.00
C LEU A 173 8.51 -6.18 -9.42
N ARG A 174 8.67 -7.16 -10.33
CA ARG A 174 9.19 -6.93 -11.68
C ARG A 174 8.07 -6.52 -12.62
N GLU A 175 8.18 -5.34 -13.22
CA GLU A 175 7.32 -4.92 -14.32
C GLU A 175 7.40 -5.91 -15.50
N GLU A 176 6.30 -6.09 -16.23
CA GLU A 176 6.38 -6.81 -17.50
C GLU A 176 7.10 -5.92 -18.51
N VAL A 177 8.13 -6.47 -19.14
CA VAL A 177 8.63 -5.90 -20.39
C VAL A 177 7.56 -6.21 -21.43
N PRO A 178 6.91 -5.20 -22.05
CA PRO A 178 5.99 -5.46 -23.15
C PRO A 178 6.78 -6.20 -24.24
N ALA A 179 6.22 -7.33 -24.70
CA ALA A 179 6.77 -8.09 -25.82
C ALA A 179 6.71 -7.29 -27.13
#